data_AF-A0A9E2KVH2-F1
#
_entry.id   AF-A0A9E2KVH2-F1
#
_cell.length_a   1.000
_cell.length_b   1.000
_cell.length_c   1.000
_cell.angle_alpha   90.00
_cell.angle_beta   90.00
_cell.angle_gamma   90.00
#
_symmetry.space_group_name_H-M   'P 1'
#
loop_
_entity.id
_entity.type
_entity.pdbx_description
1 polymer ?
#
loop_
_entity_poly.entity_id
_entity_poly.type
_entity_poly.pdbx_seq_one_letter_code
_entity_poly.pdbx_strand_id
1 'polypeptide(L)'
;MVTAEEQTMTDALTAKSTRTIVLVNVDGTQQVIKQTVRFQRSKVPAADGKVTYSQWVVQPDSPKKWAEFDAPEIKGCAPDRAVLPSEEVNAWTPDSKIVIVYNKFDNERLDSRYIKTQSRAPLIHRPAEPKKVSALHGVALRVAGLTSLFGLRRAN
;
A
#
# COMPACT_ATOMS: atom_id res chain seq x y z
N MET A 1 -20.00 -32.20 19.14
CA MET A 1 -20.05 -32.18 17.67
C MET A 1 -20.31 -30.73 17.28
N VAL A 2 -19.33 -30.05 16.67
CA VAL A 2 -19.48 -28.63 16.33
C VAL A 2 -20.06 -28.55 14.93
N THR A 3 -21.27 -27.99 14.85
CA THR A 3 -22.04 -27.76 13.64
C THR A 3 -21.29 -26.76 12.76
N ALA A 4 -20.69 -27.24 11.67
CA ALA A 4 -20.19 -26.38 10.62
C ALA A 4 -21.38 -25.89 9.79
N GLU A 5 -21.54 -24.58 9.75
CA GLU A 5 -22.58 -23.87 9.00
C GLU A 5 -22.65 -24.40 7.57
N GLU A 6 -23.85 -24.78 7.14
CA GLU A 6 -24.13 -25.31 5.82
C GLU A 6 -23.91 -24.20 4.79
N GLN A 7 -22.68 -24.10 4.31
CA GLN A 7 -22.30 -23.23 3.20
C GLN A 7 -23.03 -23.75 1.97
N THR A 8 -24.00 -22.99 1.48
CA THR A 8 -24.75 -23.26 0.24
C THR A 8 -23.78 -23.34 -0.93
N MET A 9 -23.28 -24.53 -1.24
CA MET A 9 -22.36 -24.76 -2.33
C MET A 9 -23.17 -24.83 -3.63
N THR A 10 -23.40 -23.68 -4.25
CA THR A 10 -24.00 -23.57 -5.58
C THR A 10 -23.21 -24.40 -6.59
N ASP A 11 -23.84 -24.99 -7.62
CA ASP A 11 -23.16 -25.70 -8.76
C ASP A 11 -22.37 -24.74 -9.67
N ALA A 12 -22.10 -23.53 -9.19
CA ALA A 12 -21.32 -22.53 -9.90
C ALA A 12 -19.86 -22.97 -10.01
N LEU A 13 -19.32 -22.86 -11.23
CA LEU A 13 -17.91 -23.08 -11.56
C LEU A 13 -17.10 -21.78 -11.65
N THR A 14 -17.79 -20.65 -11.59
CA THR A 14 -17.20 -19.30 -11.56
C THR A 14 -17.75 -18.51 -10.39
N ALA A 15 -16.89 -17.71 -9.75
CA ALA A 15 -17.28 -16.76 -8.72
C ALA A 15 -16.54 -15.45 -8.94
N LYS A 16 -17.02 -14.37 -8.32
CA LYS A 16 -16.33 -13.08 -8.34
C LYS A 16 -16.54 -12.36 -7.01
N SER A 17 -15.58 -11.52 -6.67
CA SER A 17 -15.67 -10.61 -5.54
C SER A 17 -15.26 -9.21 -6.00
N THR A 18 -16.16 -8.25 -5.84
CA THR A 18 -16.01 -6.88 -6.34
C THR A 18 -16.05 -5.84 -5.22
N ARG A 19 -15.01 -5.00 -5.16
CA ARG A 19 -15.02 -3.75 -4.39
C ARG A 19 -15.36 -2.59 -5.31
N THR A 20 -16.44 -1.89 -5.00
CA THR A 20 -16.89 -0.68 -5.68
C THR A 20 -16.51 0.54 -4.84
N ILE A 21 -15.63 1.38 -5.38
CA ILE A 21 -15.20 2.64 -4.77
C ILE A 21 -15.96 3.76 -5.45
N VAL A 22 -16.70 4.55 -4.68
CA VAL A 22 -17.44 5.71 -5.15
C VAL A 22 -16.75 6.95 -4.60
N LEU A 23 -16.18 7.76 -5.48
CA LEU A 23 -15.66 9.08 -5.13
C LEU A 23 -16.79 10.08 -5.26
N VAL A 24 -17.07 10.84 -4.20
CA VAL A 24 -18.05 11.93 -4.19
C VAL A 24 -17.30 13.24 -4.09
N ASN A 25 -17.37 14.06 -5.14
CA ASN A 25 -16.76 15.38 -5.18
C ASN A 25 -17.57 16.39 -4.36
N VAL A 26 -16.94 17.53 -4.05
CA VAL A 26 -17.55 18.64 -3.30
C VAL A 26 -18.78 19.25 -3.98
N ASP A 27 -18.92 19.09 -5.29
CA ASP A 27 -20.08 19.54 -6.08
C ASP A 27 -21.19 18.47 -6.18
N GLY A 28 -21.00 17.32 -5.52
CA GLY A 28 -21.91 16.18 -5.54
C GLY A 28 -21.73 15.24 -6.73
N THR A 29 -20.85 15.56 -7.69
CA THR A 29 -20.55 14.64 -8.79
C THR A 29 -19.86 13.37 -8.29
N GLN A 30 -20.11 12.26 -8.98
CA GLN A 30 -19.61 10.94 -8.55
C GLN A 30 -18.78 10.26 -9.63
N GLN A 31 -17.70 9.61 -9.21
CA GLN A 31 -16.93 8.68 -10.01
C GLN A 31 -16.95 7.30 -9.38
N VAL A 32 -17.18 6.27 -10.20
CA VAL A 32 -17.23 4.88 -9.74
C VAL A 32 -16.06 4.09 -10.30
N ILE A 33 -15.33 3.42 -9.40
CA ILE A 33 -14.19 2.57 -9.72
C ILE A 33 -14.49 1.16 -9.18
N LYS A 34 -14.32 0.13 -10.02
CA LYS A 34 -14.55 -1.26 -9.63
C LYS A 34 -13.26 -2.06 -9.66
N GLN A 35 -12.97 -2.76 -8.58
CA GLN A 35 -11.89 -3.74 -8.48
C GLN A 35 -12.53 -5.11 -8.33
N THR A 36 -12.24 -6.04 -9.25
CA THR A 36 -12.90 -7.35 -9.28
C THR A 36 -11.87 -8.45 -9.37
N VAL A 37 -11.95 -9.42 -8.46
CA VAL A 37 -11.24 -10.70 -8.55
C VAL A 37 -12.22 -11.76 -9.02
N ARG A 38 -11.84 -12.53 -10.04
CA ARG A 38 -12.62 -13.62 -10.62
C ARG A 38 -11.96 -14.95 -10.29
N PHE A 39 -12.79 -15.91 -9.93
CA PHE A 39 -12.39 -17.26 -9.57
C PHE A 39 -13.03 -18.28 -10.49
N GLN A 40 -12.36 -19.40 -10.65
CA GLN A 40 -12.87 -20.57 -11.34
C GLN A 40 -12.55 -21.84 -10.55
N ARG A 41 -13.39 -22.85 -10.69
CA ARG A 41 -13.14 -24.23 -10.25
C ARG A 41 -13.71 -25.20 -11.27
N SER A 42 -13.28 -26.45 -11.21
CA SER A 42 -13.82 -27.52 -12.06
C SER A 42 -14.69 -28.50 -11.27
N LYS A 43 -15.49 -29.25 -12.02
CA LYS A 43 -16.33 -30.34 -11.53
C LYS A 43 -15.77 -31.65 -12.06
N VAL A 44 -15.53 -32.61 -11.17
CA VAL A 44 -15.04 -33.94 -11.52
C VAL A 44 -16.14 -34.95 -11.16
N PRO A 45 -16.82 -35.54 -12.16
CA PRO A 45 -17.75 -36.63 -11.93
C PRO A 45 -16.99 -37.91 -11.61
N ALA A 46 -17.45 -38.65 -10.61
CA ALA A 46 -16.95 -39.96 -10.23
C ALA A 46 -17.86 -41.07 -10.79
N ALA A 47 -17.30 -42.26 -10.97
CA ALA A 47 -17.99 -43.42 -11.54
C ALA A 47 -19.19 -43.90 -10.69
N ASP A 48 -19.22 -43.54 -9.39
CA ASP A 48 -20.34 -43.83 -8.47
C ASP A 48 -21.46 -42.77 -8.52
N GLY A 49 -21.41 -41.85 -9.48
CA GLY A 49 -22.38 -40.77 -9.62
C GLY A 49 -22.15 -39.60 -8.66
N LYS A 50 -21.12 -39.64 -7.81
CA LYS A 50 -20.73 -38.49 -6.98
C LYS A 50 -20.03 -37.43 -7.81
N VAL A 51 -20.14 -36.20 -7.33
CA VAL A 51 -19.45 -35.05 -7.91
C VAL A 51 -18.49 -34.50 -6.87
N THR A 52 -17.23 -34.30 -7.26
CA THR A 52 -16.28 -33.51 -6.48
C THR A 52 -15.97 -32.21 -7.20
N TYR A 53 -15.73 -31.14 -6.43
CA TYR A 53 -15.33 -29.86 -6.97
C TYR A 53 -13.86 -29.63 -6.64
N SER A 54 -13.10 -29.06 -7.57
CA SER A 54 -11.76 -28.59 -7.28
C SER A 54 -11.80 -27.42 -6.30
N GLN A 55 -10.64 -27.11 -5.72
CA GLN A 55 -10.45 -25.83 -5.04
C GLN A 55 -10.68 -24.68 -6.03
N TRP A 56 -11.17 -23.55 -5.51
CA TRP A 56 -11.25 -22.31 -6.26
C TRP A 56 -9.84 -21.78 -6.54
N VAL A 57 -9.62 -21.31 -7.76
CA VAL A 57 -8.40 -20.62 -8.18
C VAL A 57 -8.74 -19.31 -8.84
N VAL A 58 -7.85 -18.31 -8.74
CA VAL A 58 -8.00 -17.03 -9.46
C VAL A 58 -7.89 -17.30 -10.97
N GLN A 59 -8.75 -16.66 -11.76
CA GLN A 59 -8.69 -16.76 -13.23
C GLN A 59 -7.39 -16.11 -13.75
N PRO A 60 -6.77 -16.65 -14.83
CA PRO A 60 -5.49 -16.14 -15.34
C PRO A 60 -5.50 -14.65 -15.74
N ASP A 61 -6.64 -14.14 -16.19
CA ASP A 61 -6.86 -12.75 -16.62
C ASP A 61 -7.45 -11.86 -15.51
N SER A 62 -7.46 -12.34 -14.27
CA SER A 62 -7.97 -11.61 -13.12
C SER A 62 -6.82 -11.06 -12.25
N PRO A 63 -6.96 -9.87 -11.66
CA PRO A 63 -6.09 -9.50 -10.54
C PRO A 63 -6.24 -10.51 -9.40
N LYS A 64 -5.19 -10.69 -8.60
CA LYS A 64 -5.16 -11.66 -7.48
C LYS A 64 -5.86 -11.18 -6.21
N LYS A 65 -6.01 -9.86 -6.08
CA LYS A 65 -6.51 -9.17 -4.90
C LYS A 65 -7.17 -7.86 -5.31
N TRP A 66 -7.96 -7.26 -4.42
CA TRP A 66 -8.30 -5.85 -4.60
C TRP A 66 -7.03 -5.03 -4.39
N ALA A 67 -6.64 -4.26 -5.40
CA ALA A 67 -5.41 -3.48 -5.35
C ALA A 67 -5.54 -2.34 -4.34
N GLU A 68 -4.41 -1.87 -3.82
CA GLU A 68 -4.38 -0.58 -3.11
C GLU A 68 -4.97 0.51 -4.01
N PHE A 69 -5.66 1.46 -3.38
CA PHE A 69 -6.25 2.59 -4.10
C PHE A 69 -5.92 3.88 -3.37
N ASP A 70 -5.16 4.73 -4.05
CA ASP A 70 -4.90 6.10 -3.65
C ASP A 70 -5.99 7.01 -4.24
N ALA A 71 -6.67 7.73 -3.36
CA ALA A 71 -7.66 8.72 -3.76
C ALA A 71 -6.94 9.88 -4.49
N PRO A 72 -7.41 10.30 -5.68
CA PRO A 72 -6.80 11.40 -6.43
C PRO A 72 -6.64 12.68 -5.61
N GLU A 73 -5.53 13.37 -5.76
CA GLU A 73 -5.37 14.70 -5.17
C GLU A 73 -6.21 15.74 -5.94
N ILE A 74 -7.00 16.53 -5.21
CA ILE A 74 -7.82 17.62 -5.77
C ILE A 74 -7.43 18.91 -5.08
N LYS A 75 -7.01 19.93 -5.85
CA LYS A 75 -6.57 21.21 -5.30
C LYS A 75 -7.67 21.84 -4.44
N GLY A 76 -7.30 22.22 -3.21
CA GLY A 76 -8.23 22.87 -2.28
C GLY A 76 -9.21 21.91 -1.59
N CYS A 77 -9.06 20.59 -1.79
CA CYS A 77 -9.90 19.57 -1.16
C CYS A 77 -9.05 18.44 -0.59
N ALA A 78 -9.60 17.70 0.38
CA ALA A 78 -9.07 16.41 0.81
C ALA A 78 -10.19 15.37 0.89
N PRO A 79 -9.90 14.11 0.52
CA PRO A 79 -10.81 13.00 0.78
C PRO A 79 -10.85 12.70 2.28
N ASP A 80 -12.00 12.24 2.77
CA ASP A 80 -12.15 11.66 4.11
C ASP A 80 -11.27 10.40 4.31
N ARG A 81 -10.90 9.74 3.21
CA ARG A 81 -9.97 8.62 3.17
C ARG A 81 -9.05 8.71 1.96
N ALA A 82 -7.77 8.94 2.22
CA ALA A 82 -6.76 9.08 1.17
C ALA A 82 -6.31 7.74 0.56
N VAL A 83 -6.28 6.66 1.34
CA VAL A 83 -5.76 5.36 0.90
C VAL A 83 -6.71 4.24 1.32
N LEU A 84 -6.98 3.30 0.41
CA LEU A 84 -7.56 2.00 0.70
C LEU A 84 -6.47 0.93 0.51
N PRO A 85 -6.11 0.17 1.55
CA PRO A 85 -5.09 -0.86 1.41
C PRO A 85 -5.53 -1.95 0.42
N SER A 86 -4.54 -2.67 -0.12
CA SER A 86 -4.80 -3.89 -0.88
C SER A 86 -5.40 -4.97 0.01
N GLU A 87 -6.31 -5.77 -0.52
CA GLU A 87 -7.02 -6.79 0.24
C GLU A 87 -7.14 -8.08 -0.56
N GLU A 88 -6.62 -9.18 0.00
CA GLU A 88 -6.81 -10.52 -0.56
C GLU A 88 -8.24 -10.98 -0.34
N VAL A 89 -8.83 -11.56 -1.38
CA VAL A 89 -10.22 -12.01 -1.39
C VAL A 89 -10.29 -13.43 -1.93
N ASN A 90 -11.35 -14.14 -1.59
CA ASN A 90 -11.61 -15.49 -2.07
C ASN A 90 -12.98 -15.56 -2.75
N ALA A 91 -13.35 -16.74 -3.27
CA ALA A 91 -14.60 -16.95 -4.00
C ALA A 91 -15.87 -16.71 -3.16
N TRP A 92 -15.74 -16.64 -1.83
CA TRP A 92 -16.83 -16.41 -0.89
C TRP A 92 -16.82 -15.01 -0.29
N THR A 93 -15.80 -14.19 -0.58
CA THR A 93 -15.76 -12.81 -0.12
C THR A 93 -16.90 -12.04 -0.77
N PRO A 94 -17.84 -11.46 0.01
CA PRO A 94 -18.96 -10.72 -0.54
C PRO A 94 -18.48 -9.43 -1.23
N ASP A 95 -19.30 -8.93 -2.14
CA ASP A 95 -19.06 -7.63 -2.75
C ASP A 95 -19.07 -6.51 -1.69
N SER A 96 -18.23 -5.50 -1.90
CA SER A 96 -18.09 -4.36 -1.00
C SER A 96 -18.34 -3.05 -1.72
N LYS A 97 -18.91 -2.08 -1.00
CA LYS A 97 -19.08 -0.70 -1.48
C LYS A 97 -18.46 0.27 -0.49
N ILE A 98 -17.53 1.08 -0.98
CA ILE A 98 -16.84 2.12 -0.22
C ILE A 98 -17.17 3.45 -0.87
N VAL A 99 -17.53 4.43 -0.05
CA VAL A 99 -17.73 5.82 -0.48
C VAL A 99 -16.58 6.64 0.12
N ILE A 100 -15.92 7.43 -0.71
CA ILE A 100 -14.88 8.39 -0.32
C ILE A 100 -15.42 9.77 -0.67
N VAL A 101 -15.51 10.65 0.31
CA VAL A 101 -16.10 11.99 0.15
C VAL A 101 -15.00 13.04 0.21
N TYR A 102 -14.94 13.92 -0.79
CA TYR A 102 -14.04 15.06 -0.80
C TYR A 102 -14.67 16.24 -0.07
N ASN A 103 -13.88 16.86 0.81
CA ASN A 103 -14.24 18.06 1.54
C ASN A 103 -13.29 19.19 1.13
N LYS A 104 -13.81 20.41 0.99
CA LYS A 104 -12.96 21.59 0.78
C LYS A 104 -12.11 21.81 2.03
N PHE A 105 -10.89 22.29 1.83
CA PHE A 105 -10.15 22.88 2.95
C PHE A 105 -10.89 24.14 3.38
N ASP A 106 -11.14 24.28 4.68
CA ASP A 106 -11.67 25.51 5.26
C ASP A 106 -10.62 26.63 5.11
N ASN A 107 -10.63 27.26 3.95
CA ASN A 107 -9.83 28.44 3.65
C ASN A 107 -10.30 29.67 4.46
N GLU A 108 -11.50 29.64 5.03
CA GLU A 108 -11.99 30.66 5.97
C GLU A 108 -11.28 30.62 7.34
N ARG A 109 -10.59 29.52 7.67
CA ARG A 109 -9.81 29.36 8.92
C ARG A 109 -8.30 29.46 8.75
N LEU A 110 -7.83 29.79 7.54
CA LEU A 110 -6.43 30.07 7.30
C LEU A 110 -6.18 31.55 7.56
N ASP A 111 -6.00 31.90 8.85
CA ASP A 111 -5.28 33.10 9.25
C ASP A 111 -4.06 33.27 8.32
N SER A 112 -3.77 34.51 7.93
CA SER A 112 -2.69 34.98 7.04
C SER A 112 -1.29 34.38 7.27
N ARG A 113 -1.09 33.59 8.32
CA ARG A 113 0.08 32.76 8.62
C ARG A 113 0.30 31.60 7.64
N TYR A 114 -0.74 31.04 7.00
CA TYR A 114 -0.57 29.92 6.04
C TYR A 114 -0.02 30.36 4.67
N ILE A 115 -0.27 31.61 4.26
CA ILE A 115 0.17 32.11 2.95
C ILE A 115 1.70 32.32 2.91
N LYS A 116 2.35 32.55 4.07
CA LYS A 116 3.80 32.80 4.14
C LYS A 116 4.66 31.53 3.98
N THR A 117 4.13 30.35 4.32
CA THR A 117 4.89 29.09 4.31
C THR A 117 4.93 28.42 2.93
N GLN A 118 3.92 28.62 2.07
CA GLN A 118 3.94 28.08 0.70
C GLN A 118 4.82 28.87 -0.28
N SER A 119 5.17 30.12 0.03
CA SER A 119 6.17 30.89 -0.72
C SER A 119 7.63 30.50 -0.40
N ARG A 120 7.87 29.49 0.45
CA ARG A 120 9.22 28.97 0.68
C ARG A 120 9.55 27.99 -0.45
N ALA A 121 10.57 28.32 -1.24
CA ALA A 121 11.02 27.58 -2.42
C ALA A 121 11.12 26.05 -2.16
N PRO A 122 10.84 25.21 -3.18
CA PRO A 122 10.86 23.75 -3.03
C PRO A 122 12.28 23.30 -2.68
N LEU A 123 12.39 22.41 -1.69
CA LEU A 123 13.64 21.74 -1.35
C LEU A 123 14.00 20.79 -2.50
N ILE A 124 14.87 21.24 -3.42
CA ILE A 124 15.57 20.34 -4.34
C ILE A 124 16.30 19.33 -3.47
N HIS A 125 16.02 18.05 -3.71
CA HIS A 125 16.62 16.91 -3.01
C HIS A 125 18.13 17.07 -2.83
N ARG A 126 18.55 17.31 -1.59
CA ARG A 126 19.94 17.13 -1.16
C ARG A 126 20.18 15.61 -1.03
N PRO A 127 21.17 15.00 -1.69
CA PRO A 127 21.44 13.58 -1.53
C PRO A 127 21.86 13.31 -0.08
N ALA A 128 21.31 12.24 0.52
CA ALA A 128 21.63 11.84 1.88
C ALA A 128 23.08 11.35 1.97
N GLU A 129 23.91 12.01 2.79
CA GLU A 129 25.21 11.49 3.19
C GLU A 129 25.04 10.29 4.14
N PRO A 130 25.83 9.21 4.00
CA PRO A 130 25.71 8.05 4.88
C PRO A 130 26.21 8.37 6.29
N LYS A 131 25.40 8.01 7.30
CA LYS A 131 25.69 8.18 8.73
C LYS A 131 26.94 7.38 9.15
N LYS A 132 27.96 8.05 9.67
CA LYS A 132 29.06 7.43 10.44
C LYS A 132 28.53 6.93 11.80
N VAL A 133 28.70 5.64 12.08
CA VAL A 133 28.46 5.06 13.42
C VAL A 133 29.74 5.21 14.24
N SER A 134 29.63 5.87 15.40
CA SER A 134 30.72 6.06 16.37
C SER A 134 30.77 4.86 17.31
N ALA A 135 31.92 4.19 17.38
CA ALA A 135 32.24 3.20 18.42
C ALA A 135 33.27 3.82 19.37
N LEU A 136 32.87 3.97 20.64
CA LEU A 136 33.66 4.54 21.73
C LEU A 136 34.53 3.42 22.35
N HIS A 137 35.85 3.56 22.41
CA HIS A 137 36.70 2.76 23.31
C HIS A 137 37.89 3.60 23.82
N GLY A 138 38.04 3.67 25.14
CA GLY A 138 39.35 3.53 25.80
C GLY A 138 40.18 4.78 26.11
N VAL A 139 39.85 5.44 27.22
CA VAL A 139 40.74 5.87 28.34
C VAL A 139 42.27 5.92 28.14
N ALA A 140 42.83 7.06 28.57
CA ALA A 140 44.15 7.33 29.22
C ALA A 140 45.43 7.67 28.41
N LEU A 141 45.86 8.93 28.59
CA LEU A 141 47.10 9.35 29.30
C LEU A 141 48.49 8.97 28.70
N ARG A 142 49.21 9.96 28.13
CA ARG A 142 50.46 10.59 28.64
C ARG A 142 51.36 11.14 27.53
N VAL A 143 52.02 12.24 27.88
CA VAL A 143 52.99 13.05 27.14
C VAL A 143 54.40 12.44 27.21
N ALA A 144 55.15 12.49 26.10
CA ALA A 144 56.63 12.48 25.90
C ALA A 144 56.94 11.71 24.60
N GLY A 145 57.91 12.02 23.72
CA GLY A 145 59.00 12.98 23.65
C GLY A 145 59.88 12.62 22.43
N LEU A 146 60.64 13.60 21.94
CA LEU A 146 61.93 13.49 21.24
C LEU A 146 62.14 12.67 19.92
N THR A 147 62.65 13.41 18.94
CA THR A 147 63.77 13.11 18.00
C THR A 147 63.66 12.00 16.94
N SER A 148 63.57 12.46 15.68
CA SER A 148 64.61 12.39 14.62
C SER A 148 65.06 11.03 14.01
N LEU A 149 65.48 11.17 12.74
CA LEU A 149 66.37 10.36 11.90
C LEU A 149 65.78 9.35 10.89
N PHE A 150 65.99 9.73 9.61
CA PHE A 150 66.49 8.95 8.47
C PHE A 150 65.59 7.92 7.78
N GLY A 151 65.64 7.95 6.44
CA GLY A 151 65.39 6.75 5.65
C GLY A 151 64.89 6.96 4.22
N LEU A 152 65.70 7.58 3.37
CA LEU A 152 65.58 7.45 1.90
C LEU A 152 65.57 5.96 1.50
N ARG A 153 64.73 5.57 0.54
CA ARG A 153 65.17 4.81 -0.65
C ARG A 153 64.13 4.78 -1.75
N ARG A 154 64.57 5.22 -2.93
CA ARG A 154 63.99 5.02 -4.26
C ARG A 154 64.43 3.67 -4.83
N ALA A 155 63.79 3.33 -5.96
CA ALA A 155 64.14 2.33 -6.99
C ALA A 155 63.44 0.98 -6.80
N ASN A 156 62.87 0.33 -7.84
CA ASN A 156 62.93 0.55 -9.30
C ASN A 156 61.52 0.44 -9.90
#